data_AF-A0A968BPD3-F1
#
_entry.id   AF-A0A968BPD3-F1
#
_cell.length_a   1.000
_cell.length_b   1.000
_cell.length_c   1.000
_cell.angle_alpha   90.00
_cell.angle_beta   90.00
_cell.angle_gamma   90.00
#
_symmetry.space_group_name_H-M   'P 1'
#
loop_
_entity.id
_entity.type
_entity.pdbx_description
1 polymer ?
#
loop_
_entity_poly.entity_id
_entity_poly.type
_entity_poly.pdbx_seq_one_letter_code
_entity_poly.pdbx_strand_id
1 'polypeptide(L)'
;PGVECHIFQIDMRAFSKGFDAYFERGKELGIHYHRCKISSLKEDPTTREVWIDYVADGGKLERQRFDLAVLSVGMERPEGADAIA
;
A
#
# COMPACT_ATOMS: atom_id res chain seq x y z
N PRO A 1 4.90 -17.80 7.22
CA PRO A 1 4.10 -18.57 6.22
C PRO A 1 2.63 -18.62 6.67
N GLY A 2 1.74 -17.97 5.92
CA GLY A 2 0.30 -17.91 6.26
C GLY A 2 -0.34 -16.53 6.14
N VAL A 3 0.42 -15.49 5.78
CA VAL A 3 -0.10 -14.14 5.50
C VAL A 3 0.12 -13.84 4.03
N GLU A 4 -0.93 -13.37 3.37
CA GLU A 4 -0.89 -12.87 1.99
C GLU A 4 -0.72 -11.33 2.05
N CYS A 5 0.32 -10.82 1.38
CA CYS A 5 0.68 -9.39 1.46
C CYS A 5 0.45 -8.72 0.11
N HIS A 6 -0.36 -7.65 0.11
CA HIS A 6 -0.64 -6.84 -1.06
C HIS A 6 -0.13 -5.41 -0.86
N ILE A 7 0.65 -4.91 -1.81
CA ILE A 7 1.18 -3.54 -1.81
C ILE A 7 0.58 -2.78 -2.98
N PHE A 8 -0.22 -1.75 -2.69
CA PHE A 8 -0.82 -0.86 -3.67
C PHE A 8 0.04 0.40 -3.80
N GLN A 9 0.56 0.66 -5.01
CA GLN A 9 1.45 1.78 -5.26
C GLN A 9 1.27 2.34 -6.68
N ILE A 10 1.46 3.64 -6.85
CA ILE A 10 1.39 4.26 -8.19
C ILE A 10 2.65 3.94 -9.00
N ASP A 11 3.81 4.10 -8.36
CA ASP A 11 5.12 3.86 -8.96
C ASP A 11 6.08 3.23 -7.96
N MET A 12 6.92 2.32 -8.44
CA MET A 12 8.04 1.78 -7.67
C MET A 12 9.16 2.81 -7.62
N ARG A 13 9.53 3.25 -6.41
CA ARG A 13 10.57 4.26 -6.18
C ARG A 13 11.79 3.69 -5.48
N ALA A 14 12.34 2.61 -6.02
CA ALA A 14 13.53 1.92 -5.52
C ALA A 14 14.82 2.43 -6.20
N PHE A 15 15.10 3.74 -6.10
CA PHE A 15 16.13 4.40 -6.92
C PHE A 15 17.56 4.34 -6.37
N SER A 16 17.75 3.84 -5.15
CA SER A 16 19.08 3.75 -4.52
C SER A 16 19.70 2.37 -4.70
N LYS A 17 21.03 2.30 -4.60
CA LYS A 17 21.80 1.07 -4.83
C LYS A 17 21.30 -0.07 -3.94
N GLY A 18 20.82 -1.15 -4.57
CA GLY A 18 20.36 -2.36 -3.90
C GLY A 18 18.89 -2.38 -3.51
N PHE A 19 18.12 -1.30 -3.71
CA PHE A 19 16.69 -1.25 -3.40
C PHE A 19 15.85 -2.06 -4.41
N ASP A 20 16.31 -2.11 -5.65
CA ASP A 20 15.79 -2.98 -6.70
C ASP A 20 15.83 -4.46 -6.29
N ALA A 21 16.94 -4.91 -5.71
CA ALA A 21 17.09 -6.28 -5.23
C ALA A 21 16.10 -6.61 -4.10
N TYR A 22 15.77 -5.65 -3.23
CA TYR A 22 14.74 -5.85 -2.19
C TYR A 22 13.34 -6.00 -2.79
N PHE A 23 13.03 -5.22 -3.83
CA PHE A 23 11.75 -5.31 -4.51
C PHE A 23 11.56 -6.66 -5.20
N GLU A 24 12.57 -7.12 -5.95
CA GLU A 24 12.52 -8.44 -6.61
C GLU A 24 12.46 -9.58 -5.60
N ARG A 25 13.26 -9.51 -4.52
CA ARG A 25 13.18 -10.47 -3.42
C ARG A 25 11.79 -10.50 -2.78
N GLY A 26 11.13 -9.35 -2.63
CA GLY A 26 9.76 -9.28 -2.11
C GLY A 26 8.78 -10.08 -2.96
N LYS A 27 8.88 -9.99 -4.30
CA LYS A 27 8.07 -10.80 -5.22
C LYS A 27 8.36 -12.29 -5.08
N GLU A 28 9.63 -12.67 -4.97
CA GLU A 28 10.04 -14.08 -4.76
C GLU A 28 9.49 -14.66 -3.45
N LEU A 29 9.31 -13.81 -2.43
CA LEU A 29 8.68 -14.18 -1.16
C LEU A 29 7.14 -14.19 -1.20
N GLY A 30 6.54 -13.90 -2.36
CA GLY A 30 5.08 -13.95 -2.57
C GLY A 30 4.34 -12.65 -2.25
N ILE A 31 5.02 -11.50 -2.24
CA ILE A 31 4.34 -10.20 -2.10
C ILE A 31 3.70 -9.82 -3.44
N HIS A 32 2.41 -9.49 -3.42
CA HIS A 32 1.66 -9.03 -4.58
C HIS A 32 1.74 -7.51 -4.69
N TYR A 33 2.34 -7.02 -5.76
CA TYR A 33 2.43 -5.58 -6.03
C TYR A 33 1.40 -5.17 -7.08
N HIS A 34 0.57 -4.19 -6.73
CA HIS A 34 -0.48 -3.64 -7.60
C HIS A 34 -0.08 -2.22 -8.00
N ARG A 35 0.11 -1.99 -9.30
CA ARG A 35 0.48 -0.66 -9.81
C ARG A 35 -0.75 0.21 -10.01
N CYS A 36 -1.37 0.66 -8.93
CA CYS A 36 -2.56 1.48 -8.96
C CYS A 36 -2.68 2.43 -7.77
N LYS A 37 -3.58 3.41 -7.91
CA LYS A 37 -4.05 4.23 -6.80
C LYS A 37 -5.37 3.64 -6.30
N ILE A 38 -5.47 3.40 -4.99
CA ILE A 38 -6.72 2.98 -4.37
C ILE A 38 -7.76 4.12 -4.46
N SER A 39 -9.01 3.78 -4.74
CA SER A 39 -10.11 4.74 -4.85
C SER A 39 -10.86 4.90 -3.53
N SER A 40 -10.98 3.83 -2.75
CA SER A 40 -11.67 3.82 -1.46
C SER A 40 -11.10 2.74 -0.54
N LEU A 41 -11.06 3.04 0.76
CA LEU A 41 -10.79 2.09 1.83
C LEU A 41 -11.90 2.23 2.88
N LYS A 42 -12.55 1.11 3.23
CA LYS A 42 -13.64 1.08 4.22
C LYS A 42 -13.52 -0.13 5.13
N GLU A 43 -13.63 0.09 6.43
CA GLU A 43 -13.73 -0.99 7.40
C GLU A 43 -15.21 -1.32 7.65
N ASP A 44 -15.55 -2.61 7.73
CA ASP A 44 -16.84 -3.06 8.24
C ASP A 44 -16.82 -2.98 9.78
N PRO A 45 -17.70 -2.18 10.42
CA PRO A 45 -17.68 -2.01 11.87
C PRO A 45 -18.06 -3.27 12.66
N THR A 46 -18.67 -4.26 12.02
CA THR A 46 -19.11 -5.52 12.63
C THR A 46 -18.03 -6.57 12.52
N THR A 47 -17.47 -6.77 11.32
CA THR A 47 -16.46 -7.83 11.07
C THR A 47 -15.02 -7.33 11.26
N ARG A 48 -14.80 -6.01 11.26
CA ARG A 48 -13.50 -5.33 11.23
C ARG A 48 -12.65 -5.63 10.00
N GLU A 49 -13.28 -6.15 8.95
CA GLU A 49 -12.62 -6.42 7.68
C GLU A 49 -12.47 -5.12 6.89
N VAL A 50 -11.33 -4.98 6.22
CA VAL A 50 -11.03 -3.82 5.39
C VAL A 50 -11.30 -4.15 3.93
N TRP A 51 -12.15 -3.35 3.31
CA TRP A 51 -12.44 -3.40 1.88
C TRP A 51 -11.67 -2.31 1.15
N ILE A 52 -10.91 -2.71 0.13
CA ILE A 52 -10.15 -1.80 -0.73
C ILE A 52 -10.70 -1.90 -2.15
N ASP A 53 -11.10 -0.74 -2.68
CA ASP A 53 -11.48 -0.58 -4.08
C ASP A 53 -10.28 0.00 -4.84
N TYR A 54 -9.88 -0.66 -5.93
CA TYR A 54 -8.75 -0.24 -6.75
C TYR A 54 -8.95 -0.64 -8.22
N VAL A 55 -8.16 -0.03 -9.11
CA VAL A 55 -8.17 -0.39 -10.53
C VAL A 55 -7.04 -1.38 -10.77
N ALA A 56 -7.37 -2.60 -11.20
CA ALA A 56 -6.39 -3.64 -11.50
C ALA A 56 -5.71 -3.42 -12.87
N ASP A 57 -4.63 -4.17 -13.11
CA ASP A 57 -3.92 -4.17 -14.39
C ASP A 57 -4.87 -4.63 -15.51
N GLY A 58 -5.31 -3.67 -16.34
CA GLY A 58 -6.36 -3.84 -17.34
C GLY A 58 -7.52 -2.85 -17.24
N GLY A 59 -7.52 -1.97 -16.23
CA GLY A 59 -8.51 -0.89 -16.10
C GLY A 59 -9.83 -1.33 -15.46
N LYS A 60 -9.90 -2.57 -14.96
CA LYS A 60 -11.08 -3.09 -14.27
C LYS A 60 -11.09 -2.63 -12.82
N LEU A 61 -12.24 -2.15 -12.36
CA LEU A 61 -12.46 -1.88 -10.94
C LEU A 61 -12.60 -3.20 -10.20
N GLU A 62 -11.77 -3.39 -9.17
CA GLU A 62 -11.79 -4.53 -8.28
C GLU A 62 -12.01 -4.09 -6.84
N ARG A 63 -12.68 -4.96 -6.08
CA ARG A 63 -12.89 -4.82 -4.65
C ARG A 63 -12.33 -6.06 -3.98
N GLN A 64 -11.39 -5.88 -3.07
CA GLN A 64 -10.75 -6.97 -2.33
C GLN A 64 -10.87 -6.76 -0.82
N ARG A 65 -11.03 -7.87 -0.09
CA ARG A 65 -11.14 -7.93 1.37
C ARG A 65 -9.78 -8.24 1.99
N PHE A 66 -9.46 -7.55 3.08
CA PHE A 66 -8.23 -7.73 3.87
C PHE A 66 -8.54 -7.71 5.35
N ASP A 67 -7.72 -8.39 6.14
CA ASP A 67 -7.86 -8.42 7.60
C ASP A 67 -7.13 -7.25 8.28
N LEU A 68 -6.15 -6.63 7.60
CA LEU A 68 -5.40 -5.47 8.08
C LEU A 68 -4.98 -4.58 6.90
N ALA A 69 -5.07 -3.27 7.09
CA ALA A 69 -4.49 -2.29 6.19
C ALA A 69 -3.43 -1.45 6.91
N VAL A 70 -2.28 -1.27 6.25
CA VAL A 70 -1.20 -0.40 6.71
C VAL A 70 -1.11 0.79 5.76
N LEU A 71 -1.30 2.00 6.29
CA LEU A 71 -1.13 3.23 5.52
C LEU A 71 0.33 3.68 5.60
N SER A 72 1.06 3.53 4.49
CA SER A 72 2.41 4.06 4.33
C SER A 72 2.37 5.58 4.14
N VAL A 73 2.11 6.31 5.23
CA VAL A 73 1.99 7.78 5.23
C VAL A 73 3.32 8.48 4.94
N GLY A 74 3.23 9.65 4.34
CA GLY A 74 4.40 10.51 4.08
C GLY A 74 4.89 11.21 5.34
N MET A 75 5.99 11.94 5.20
CA MET A 75 6.50 12.84 6.24
C MET A 75 5.84 14.21 6.12
N GLU A 76 5.39 14.75 7.24
CA GLU A 76 4.89 16.12 7.35
C GLU A 76 5.79 16.94 8.28
N ARG A 77 5.64 18.27 8.24
CA ARG A 77 6.38 19.18 9.13
C ARG A 77 5.97 18.89 10.58
N PRO A 78 6.91 18.90 11.54
CA PRO A 78 6.59 18.73 12.95
C PRO A 78 5.63 19.82 13.43
N GLU A 79 4.72 19.44 14.33
CA GLU A 79 3.79 20.37 14.96
C GLU A 79 4.57 21.48 15.69
N GLY A 80 4.15 22.74 15.53
CA GLY A 80 4.79 23.90 16.17
C GLY A 80 6.06 24.44 15.51
N ALA A 81 6.51 23.87 14.38
CA ALA A 81 7.68 24.39 13.68
C ALA A 81 7.49 25.84 13.18
N ASP A 82 6.24 26.30 13.01
CA ASP A 82 5.90 27.68 12.62
C ASP A 82 6.11 28.68 13.76
N ALA A 83 6.22 28.22 15.01
CA ALA A 83 6.51 29.08 16.16
C ALA A 83 8.01 29.45 16.28
N ILE A 84 8.86 28.88 15.43
CA ILE A 84 10.31 29.10 15.39
C ILE A 84 10.71 30.01 14.21
N ALA A 85 9.73 30.57 13.49
CA ALA A 85 9.93 31.46 12.35
C ALA A 85 9.97 32.94 12.77
#